data_AF-A0A7X6Z7G1-F1
#
_entry.id   AF-A0A7X6Z7G1-F1
#
_cell.length_a   1.000
_cell.length_b   1.000
_cell.length_c   1.000
_cell.angle_alpha   90.00
_cell.angle_beta   90.00
_cell.angle_gamma   90.00
#
_symmetry.space_group_name_H-M   'P 1'
#
loop_
_entity.id
_entity.type
_entity.pdbx_description
1 polymer ?
#
loop_
_entity_poly.entity_id
_entity_poly.type
_entity_poly.pdbx_seq_one_letter_code
_entity_poly.pdbx_strand_id
1 'polypeptide(L)' 'MNIISIIAEYNPFHLGHQYQLQEARRLLGQDSAVMVAMSGSYTQRGEPAITDKWSRTRMALAAG' A
#
# COMPACT_ATOMS: atom_id res chain seq x y z
N MET A 1 8.18 17.56 8.40
CA MET A 1 7.28 16.69 7.61
C MET A 1 7.56 15.26 8.03
N ASN A 2 6.54 14.55 8.53
CA ASN A 2 6.68 13.15 8.96
C ASN A 2 6.21 12.23 7.83
N ILE A 3 6.85 11.07 7.69
CA ILE A 3 6.54 10.08 6.65
C ILE A 3 6.25 8.74 7.30
N ILE A 4 5.05 8.21 7.06
CA ILE A 4 4.65 6.86 7.42
C ILE A 4 5.08 5.93 6.29
N SER A 5 5.86 4.89 6.60
CA SER A 5 6.34 3.93 5.60
C SER A 5 5.69 2.56 5.80
N ILE A 6 5.21 1.95 4.72
CA ILE A 6 4.55 0.64 4.73
C ILE A 6 5.28 -0.30 3.77
N ILE A 7 5.57 -1.52 4.20
CA ILE A 7 5.99 -2.63 3.35
C ILE A 7 4.74 -3.43 2.99
N ALA A 8 4.44 -3.60 1.71
CA ALA A 8 3.22 -4.28 1.28
C ALA A 8 3.38 -4.99 -0.07
N GLU A 9 2.37 -5.78 -0.43
CA GLU A 9 2.30 -6.45 -1.73
C GLU A 9 1.04 -6.08 -2.52
N TYR A 10 -0.04 -5.73 -1.82
CA TYR A 10 -1.34 -5.33 -2.38
C TYR A 10 -1.81 -6.23 -3.53
N ASN A 11 -1.97 -7.53 -3.27
CA ASN A 11 -2.23 -8.54 -4.28
C ASN A 11 -3.67 -9.14 -4.22
N PRO A 12 -4.74 -8.43 -4.63
CA PRO A 12 -4.80 -7.03 -5.06
C PRO A 12 -4.95 -6.07 -3.86
N PHE A 13 -5.07 -4.77 -4.12
CA PHE A 13 -5.50 -3.83 -3.09
C PHE A 13 -6.96 -4.11 -2.67
N HIS A 14 -7.27 -4.06 -1.38
CA HIS A 14 -8.58 -4.42 -0.83
C HIS A 14 -8.89 -3.59 0.44
N LEU A 15 -10.11 -3.69 0.98
CA LEU A 15 -10.56 -2.86 2.11
C LEU A 15 -9.68 -2.96 3.37
N GLY A 16 -9.07 -4.10 3.64
CA GLY A 16 -8.09 -4.24 4.72
C GLY A 16 -6.86 -3.34 4.55
N HIS A 17 -6.38 -3.12 3.32
CA HIS A 17 -5.26 -2.23 3.04
C HIS A 17 -5.68 -0.77 3.18
N GLN A 18 -6.89 -0.41 2.75
CA GLN A 18 -7.44 0.93 2.96
C GLN A 18 -7.57 1.25 4.46
N TYR A 19 -8.07 0.30 5.24
CA TYR A 19 -8.15 0.43 6.70
C TYR A 19 -6.75 0.62 7.32
N GLN A 20 -5.73 -0.13 6.87
CA GLN A 20 -4.34 0.04 7.31
C GLN A 20 -3.84 1.47 7.09
N LEU A 21 -4.10 2.07 5.92
CA LEU A 21 -3.69 3.45 5.61
C LEU A 21 -4.38 4.46 6.54
N GLN A 22 -5.68 4.31 6.73
CA GLN A 22 -6.48 5.18 7.61
C GLN A 22 -6.01 5.09 9.06
N GLU A 23 -5.79 3.87 9.55
CA GLU A 23 -5.36 3.64 10.91
C GLU A 23 -3.93 4.14 11.16
N ALA A 24 -3.03 3.96 10.19
CA ALA A 24 -1.67 4.50 10.29
C ALA A 24 -1.67 6.02 10.39
N ARG A 25 -2.49 6.72 9.58
CA ARG A 25 -2.67 8.18 9.72
C ARG A 25 -3.30 8.58 11.05
N ARG A 26 -4.30 7.83 11.53
CA ARG A 26 -4.95 8.11 12.82
C ARG A 26 -3.96 8.03 13.99
N LEU A 27 -3.06 7.06 13.95
CA LEU A 27 -2.09 6.81 15.03
C LEU A 27 -0.83 7.68 14.96
N LEU A 28 -0.33 7.95 13.75
CA LEU A 28 0.99 8.54 13.53
C LEU A 28 0.95 10.00 13.05
N GLY A 29 -0.24 10.52 12.73
CA GLY A 29 -0.45 11.91 12.34
C GLY A 29 -1.19 12.02 11.00
N GLN A 30 -2.31 12.73 11.01
CA GLN A 30 -3.24 12.82 9.89
C GLN A 30 -2.65 13.52 8.66
N ASP A 31 -1.72 14.45 8.90
CA ASP A 31 -1.01 15.22 7.86
C ASP A 31 0.29 14.54 7.37
N SER A 32 0.62 13.35 7.90
CA SER A 32 1.82 12.63 7.48
C SER A 32 1.67 12.11 6.05
N ALA A 33 2.73 12.25 5.26
CA ALA A 33 2.81 11.57 3.96
C ALA A 33 2.89 10.06 4.18
N VAL A 34 2.32 9.28 3.27
CA VAL A 34 2.42 7.82 3.28
C VAL A 34 3.26 7.37 2.09
N MET A 35 4.28 6.58 2.37
CA MET A 35 5.13 5.93 1.37
C MET A 35 4.95 4.41 1.47
N VAL A 36 4.72 3.76 0.33
CA VAL A 36 4.61 2.29 0.27
C VAL A 36 5.75 1.73 -0.57
N ALA A 37 6.58 0.88 0.04
CA ALA A 37 7.49 0.03 -0.71
C ALA A 37 6.74 -1.28 -1.03
N MET A 38 6.29 -1.38 -2.29
CA MET A 38 5.43 -2.47 -2.73
C MET A 38 6.21 -3.52 -3.54
N SER A 39 5.97 -4.82 -3.26
CA SER A 39 6.44 -5.92 -4.11
C SER A 39 6.11 -5.65 -5.60
N GLY A 40 7.07 -5.93 -6.47
CA GLY A 40 6.97 -5.78 -7.92
C GLY A 40 6.09 -6.86 -8.56
N SER A 41 6.49 -7.41 -9.71
CA SER A 41 5.66 -8.39 -10.44
C SER A 41 5.48 -9.74 -9.72
N TYR A 42 6.28 -10.01 -8.67
CA TYR A 42 6.21 -11.22 -7.86
C TYR A 42 6.06 -10.85 -6.39
N THR A 43 5.32 -11.68 -5.66
CA THR A 43 5.13 -11.57 -4.21
C THR A 43 6.22 -12.34 -3.45
N GLN A 44 6.33 -12.08 -2.15
CA GLN A 44 7.19 -12.80 -1.22
C GLN A 44 6.85 -14.29 -1.18
N ARG A 45 5.59 -14.65 -1.44
CA ARG A 45 5.12 -16.05 -1.53
C ARG A 45 5.67 -16.77 -2.78
N GLY A 46 6.44 -16.08 -3.63
CA GLY A 46 6.98 -16.63 -4.88
C GLY A 46 5.98 -16.70 -6.02
N GLU A 47 4.80 -16.10 -5.85
CA GLU A 47 3.72 -16.10 -6.83
C GLU A 47 3.77 -14.83 -7.69
N PRO A 48 3.40 -14.89 -8.98
CA PRO A 48 3.15 -13.67 -9.74
C PRO A 48 1.99 -12.89 -9.10
N ALA A 49 2.08 -11.56 -9.09
CA ALA A 49 0.97 -10.72 -8.67
C ALA A 49 -0.23 -10.90 -9.62
N ILE A 50 -1.45 -10.87 -9.07
CA ILE A 50 -2.73 -11.04 -9.79
C ILE A 50 -2.93 -9.98 -10.89
N THR A 51 -2.27 -8.83 -10.75
CA THR A 51 -2.19 -7.79 -11.79
C THR A 51 -0.86 -7.04 -11.69
N ASP A 52 -0.52 -6.32 -12.76
CA ASP A 52 0.76 -5.64 -12.90
C ASP A 52 0.98 -4.60 -11.80
N LYS A 53 2.26 -4.30 -11.53
CA LYS A 53 2.65 -3.37 -10.46
C LYS A 53 2.07 -1.96 -10.64
N TRP A 54 1.82 -1.52 -11.87
CA TRP A 54 1.28 -0.19 -12.13
C TRP A 54 -0.22 -0.11 -11.79
N SER A 55 -0.97 -1.16 -12.14
CA SER A 55 -2.38 -1.28 -11.76
C SER A 55 -2.55 -1.29 -10.24
N ARG A 56 -1.74 -2.07 -9.51
CA ARG A 56 -1.75 -2.08 -8.04
C ARG A 56 -1.34 -0.73 -7.44
N THR A 57 -0.33 -0.06 -7.99
CA THR A 57 0.05 1.30 -7.57
C THR A 57 -1.10 2.28 -7.75
N ARG A 58 -1.82 2.24 -8.89
CA ARG A 58 -2.99 3.11 -9.10
C ARG A 58 -4.10 2.86 -8.08
N MET A 59 -4.37 1.60 -7.74
CA MET A 59 -5.35 1.26 -6.70
C MET A 59 -4.97 1.85 -5.34
N ALA A 60 -3.70 1.72 -4.95
CA ALA A 60 -3.20 2.28 -3.69
C ALA A 60 -3.29 3.81 -3.67
N LEU A 61 -2.82 4.49 -4.72
CA LEU A 61 -2.87 5.96 -4.80
C LEU A 61 -4.31 6.52 -4.79
N ALA A 62 -5.26 5.79 -5.39
CA ALA A 62 -6.66 6.19 -5.38
C ALA A 62 -7.33 6.07 -4.01
N ALA A 63 -6.77 5.27 -3.10
CA ALA A 63 -7.28 5.08 -1.74
C ALA A 63 -6.77 6.11 -0.73
N GLY A 64 -5.86 7.00 -1.16
CA GLY A 64 -5.20 8.01 -0.33
C GLY A 64 -3.96 7.50 0.35
#